data_AF-A0AAU8S4E8-F1
#
_entry.id   AF-A0AAU8S4E8-F1
#
_cell.length_a   1.000
_cell.length_b   1.000
_cell.length_c   1.000
_cell.angle_alpha   90.00
_cell.angle_beta   90.00
_cell.angle_gamma   90.00
#
_symmetry.space_group_name_H-M   'P 1'
#
loop_
_entity.id
_entity.type
_entity.pdbx_description
1 polymer ?
#
loop_
_entity_poly.entity_id
_entity_poly.type
_entity_poly.pdbx_seq_one_letter_code
_entity_poly.pdbx_strand_id
1 'polypeptide(L)'
;MNIDSYSLAGPGHALPRGTEAIVPLDQRMGLQGGETRSDPDPDFAQFYDEFMKWIASTTPSPGSIQGYLKQYANASGELPYKTTQKQMDALTQVMVRMKEQGLEESDTHKEIRVALVSVSSANMFVKEFMQEVFKPSEDEDSRENISW
;
A
#
# COMPACT_ATOMS: atom_id res chain seq x y z
N MET A 1 40.87 -7.76 -52.08
CA MET A 1 40.10 -8.86 -52.67
C MET A 1 38.66 -8.63 -52.26
N ASN A 2 37.87 -8.14 -53.20
CA ASN A 2 36.48 -7.70 -53.03
C ASN A 2 35.61 -8.77 -53.68
N ILE A 3 34.64 -9.32 -52.96
CA ILE A 3 33.74 -10.36 -53.51
C ILE A 3 32.31 -9.88 -53.29
N ASP A 4 31.81 -9.20 -54.32
CA ASP A 4 30.42 -8.87 -54.52
C ASP A 4 29.56 -10.14 -54.56
N SER A 5 28.65 -10.26 -53.60
CA SER A 5 27.64 -11.32 -53.60
C SER A 5 26.38 -10.82 -54.29
N TYR A 6 26.15 -11.34 -55.49
CA TYR A 6 25.03 -11.03 -56.38
C TYR A 6 23.68 -11.33 -55.73
N SER A 7 22.79 -10.33 -55.74
CA SER A 7 21.35 -10.51 -55.46
C SER A 7 20.71 -11.33 -56.58
N LEU A 8 20.10 -12.46 -56.21
CA LEU A 8 19.14 -13.16 -57.07
C LEU A 8 17.75 -13.03 -56.43
N ALA A 9 16.96 -12.10 -56.97
CA ALA A 9 15.54 -12.00 -56.67
C ALA A 9 14.78 -13.06 -57.48
N GLY A 10 13.96 -13.87 -56.82
CA GLY A 10 13.01 -14.75 -57.49
C GLY A 10 12.13 -15.52 -56.49
N PRO A 11 10.79 -15.53 -56.64
CA PRO A 11 9.86 -15.57 -55.52
C PRO A 11 9.21 -16.95 -55.34
N GLY A 12 8.83 -17.30 -54.10
CA GLY A 12 7.85 -18.36 -53.90
C GLY A 12 7.95 -19.09 -52.57
N HIS A 13 6.92 -18.89 -51.73
CA HIS A 13 6.53 -19.72 -50.59
C HIS A 13 7.46 -19.72 -49.36
N ALA A 14 7.44 -18.61 -48.62
CA ALA A 14 7.60 -18.69 -47.17
C ALA A 14 6.23 -19.04 -46.57
N LEU A 15 6.11 -20.25 -46.02
CA LEU A 15 5.06 -20.59 -45.06
C LEU A 15 5.06 -19.55 -43.93
N PRO A 16 3.90 -19.10 -43.40
CA PRO A 16 3.89 -18.31 -42.19
C PRO A 16 4.41 -19.20 -41.06
N ARG A 17 5.70 -19.01 -40.74
CA ARG A 17 6.32 -19.49 -39.51
C ARG A 17 5.49 -18.89 -38.38
N GLY A 18 4.68 -19.74 -37.75
CA GLY A 18 3.86 -19.38 -36.60
C GLY A 18 4.72 -18.59 -35.64
N THR A 19 4.41 -17.31 -35.52
CA THR A 19 4.92 -16.47 -34.45
C THR A 19 4.16 -16.98 -33.23
N GLU A 20 4.66 -18.07 -32.63
CA GLU A 20 4.28 -18.42 -31.27
C GLU A 20 4.63 -17.19 -30.45
N ALA A 21 3.60 -16.41 -30.11
CA ALA A 21 3.73 -15.31 -29.17
C ALA A 21 4.35 -15.93 -27.92
N ILE A 22 5.61 -15.58 -27.65
CA ILE A 22 6.33 -16.08 -26.49
C ILE A 22 5.63 -15.44 -25.29
N VAL A 23 4.64 -16.13 -24.75
CA VAL A 23 3.90 -15.69 -23.58
C VAL A 23 4.89 -15.71 -22.41
N PRO A 24 5.15 -14.55 -21.77
CA PRO A 24 6.06 -14.48 -20.63
C PRO A 24 5.62 -15.47 -19.54
N LEU A 25 6.60 -16.05 -18.84
CA LEU A 25 6.36 -17.10 -17.86
C LEU A 25 5.37 -16.65 -16.76
N ASP A 26 5.41 -15.38 -16.39
CA ASP A 26 4.49 -14.74 -15.43
C ASP A 26 3.02 -14.83 -15.85
N GLN A 27 2.75 -14.71 -17.16
CA GLN A 27 1.41 -14.80 -17.73
C GLN A 27 0.94 -16.27 -17.84
N ARG A 28 1.88 -17.22 -17.97
CA ARG A 28 1.61 -18.67 -17.95
C ARG A 28 1.40 -19.22 -16.54
N MET A 29 2.06 -18.65 -15.54
CA MET A 29 1.92 -19.07 -14.15
C MET A 29 0.73 -18.44 -13.43
N GLY A 30 -0.07 -17.61 -14.11
CA GLY A 30 -1.17 -16.87 -13.46
C GLY A 30 -0.67 -15.88 -12.40
N LEU A 31 0.61 -15.50 -12.47
CA LEU A 31 1.27 -14.58 -11.54
C LEU A 31 1.11 -13.11 -11.94
N GLN A 32 0.32 -12.82 -12.98
CA GLN A 32 -0.27 -11.50 -13.20
C GLN A 32 -1.36 -11.20 -12.13
N GLY A 33 -0.98 -11.37 -10.87
CA GLY A 33 -1.66 -10.78 -9.74
C GLY A 33 -1.15 -9.36 -9.57
N GLY A 34 -1.73 -8.44 -10.35
CA GLY A 34 -1.68 -7.01 -10.06
C GLY A 34 -0.39 -6.29 -10.47
N GLU A 35 -0.21 -6.06 -11.77
CA GLU A 35 0.06 -4.67 -12.15
C GLU A 35 -1.21 -3.90 -11.82
N THR A 36 -1.39 -3.58 -10.53
CA THR A 36 -2.29 -2.52 -10.11
C THR A 36 -1.67 -1.29 -10.75
N ARG A 37 -2.10 -0.96 -11.97
CA ARG A 37 -2.32 0.43 -12.32
C ARG A 37 -3.24 0.90 -11.22
N SER A 38 -2.63 1.40 -10.14
CA SER A 38 -3.29 2.13 -9.08
C SER A 38 -3.87 3.32 -9.80
N ASP A 39 -5.10 3.15 -10.30
CA ASP A 39 -5.94 4.30 -10.51
C ASP A 39 -5.91 5.03 -9.16
N PRO A 40 -5.35 6.25 -9.11
CA PRO A 40 -5.16 6.90 -7.84
C PRO A 40 -6.54 7.09 -7.25
N ASP A 41 -6.80 6.43 -6.12
CA ASP A 41 -8.02 6.64 -5.35
C ASP A 41 -8.21 8.16 -5.21
N PRO A 42 -9.21 8.77 -5.87
CA PRO A 42 -9.31 10.22 -5.98
C PRO A 42 -9.46 10.87 -4.60
N ASP A 43 -10.06 10.14 -3.66
CA ASP A 43 -10.22 10.58 -2.28
C ASP A 43 -8.87 10.61 -1.56
N PHE A 44 -8.01 9.61 -1.78
CA PHE A 44 -6.65 9.60 -1.25
C PHE A 44 -5.78 10.68 -1.89
N ALA A 45 -5.90 10.92 -3.20
CA ALA A 45 -5.14 11.96 -3.88
C ALA A 45 -5.45 13.34 -3.31
N GLN A 46 -6.73 13.65 -3.09
CA GLN A 46 -7.14 14.89 -2.43
C GLN A 46 -6.58 14.98 -1.00
N PHE A 47 -6.75 13.91 -0.21
CA PHE A 47 -6.20 13.84 1.15
C PHE A 47 -4.69 14.09 1.16
N TYR A 48 -3.94 13.42 0.28
CA TYR A 48 -2.50 13.53 0.20
C TYR A 48 -2.06 14.98 -0.06
N ASP A 49 -2.71 15.66 -1.02
CA ASP A 49 -2.39 17.05 -1.34
C ASP A 49 -2.68 17.99 -0.17
N GLU A 50 -3.82 17.82 0.51
CA GLU A 50 -4.17 18.62 1.69
C GLU A 50 -3.24 18.34 2.87
N PHE A 51 -2.88 17.07 3.08
CA PHE A 51 -1.96 16.65 4.12
C PHE A 51 -0.56 17.22 3.90
N MET A 52 -0.04 17.16 2.67
CA MET A 52 1.27 17.72 2.32
C MET A 52 1.28 19.24 2.42
N LYS A 53 0.20 19.93 2.03
CA LYS A 53 0.05 21.39 2.25
C LYS A 53 0.04 21.73 3.73
N TRP A 54 -0.69 20.97 4.54
CA TRP A 54 -0.73 21.15 5.98
C TRP A 54 0.66 20.98 6.59
N ILE A 55 1.36 19.89 6.26
CA ILE A 55 2.74 19.64 6.69
C ILE A 55 3.67 20.77 6.28
N ALA A 56 3.57 21.30 5.07
CA ALA A 56 4.42 22.39 4.62
C ALA A 56 4.20 23.69 5.43
N SER A 57 3.02 23.85 6.03
CA SER A 57 2.64 25.03 6.82
C SER A 57 2.89 24.90 8.33
N THR A 58 3.28 23.72 8.81
CA THR A 58 3.45 23.43 10.24
C THR A 58 4.72 22.63 10.49
N THR A 59 5.26 22.64 11.70
CA THR A 59 6.26 21.64 12.08
C THR A 59 5.53 20.37 12.49
N PRO A 60 5.59 19.28 11.70
CA PRO A 60 4.91 18.05 12.05
C PRO A 60 5.55 17.43 13.30
N SER A 61 4.70 16.97 14.20
CA SER A 61 5.04 16.05 15.29
C SER A 61 4.13 14.84 15.23
N PRO A 62 4.53 13.67 15.77
CA PRO A 62 3.72 12.45 15.72
C PRO A 62 2.29 12.65 16.26
N GLY A 63 2.15 13.38 17.38
CA GLY A 63 0.85 13.70 17.97
C GLY A 63 0.01 14.64 17.10
N SER A 64 0.63 15.64 16.46
CA SER A 64 -0.08 16.55 15.55
C SER A 64 -0.56 15.85 14.28
N ILE A 65 0.20 14.90 13.73
CA ILE A 65 -0.19 14.09 12.56
C ILE A 65 -1.41 13.25 12.92
N GLN A 66 -1.40 12.56 14.06
CA GLN A 66 -2.57 11.81 14.53
C GLN A 66 -3.78 12.73 14.78
N GLY A 67 -3.54 13.91 15.35
CA GLY A 67 -4.58 14.91 15.58
C GLY A 67 -5.21 15.40 14.27
N TYR A 68 -4.39 15.63 13.23
CA TYR A 68 -4.85 15.98 11.90
C TYR A 68 -5.71 14.88 11.30
N LEU A 69 -5.24 13.63 11.30
CA LEU A 69 -5.98 12.50 10.74
C LEU A 69 -7.36 12.30 11.39
N LYS A 70 -7.46 12.52 12.71
CA LYS A 70 -8.74 12.43 13.44
C LYS A 70 -9.75 13.52 13.06
N GLN A 71 -9.26 14.68 12.64
CA GLN A 71 -10.06 15.87 12.32
C GLN A 71 -10.27 16.05 10.82
N TYR A 72 -9.50 15.35 9.99
CA TYR A 72 -9.63 15.38 8.55
C TYR A 72 -11.03 14.91 8.14
N ALA A 73 -11.76 15.82 7.51
CA ALA A 73 -13.06 15.56 6.93
C ALA A 73 -12.92 15.54 5.40
N ASN A 74 -13.41 14.47 4.75
CA ASN A 74 -13.46 14.41 3.30
C ASN A 74 -14.51 15.39 2.74
N ALA A 75 -14.63 15.48 1.41
CA ALA A 75 -15.62 16.34 0.75
C ALA A 75 -17.08 16.04 1.16
N SER A 76 -17.35 14.81 1.61
CA SER A 76 -18.66 14.37 2.12
C SER A 76 -18.88 14.70 3.61
N GLY A 77 -17.89 15.27 4.30
CA GLY A 77 -17.93 15.58 5.73
C GLY A 77 -17.67 14.37 6.65
N GLU A 78 -17.28 13.23 6.09
CA GLU A 78 -16.95 12.03 6.85
C GLU A 78 -15.52 12.12 7.39
N LEU A 79 -15.24 11.40 8.48
CA LEU A 79 -13.92 11.32 9.10
C LEU A 79 -13.27 9.96 8.77
N PRO A 80 -12.70 9.77 7.56
CA PRO A 80 -12.25 8.46 7.07
C PRO A 80 -11.13 7.84 7.91
N TYR A 81 -10.35 8.67 8.61
CA TYR A 81 -9.19 8.24 9.42
C TYR A 81 -9.46 8.33 10.92
N LYS A 82 -10.71 8.15 11.35
CA LYS A 82 -11.07 8.19 12.77
C LYS A 82 -10.49 7.02 13.58
N THR A 83 -10.27 5.87 12.97
CA THR A 83 -9.77 4.66 13.65
C THR A 83 -8.27 4.49 13.47
N THR A 84 -7.61 3.86 14.44
CA THR A 84 -6.16 3.60 14.41
C THR A 84 -5.74 2.77 13.21
N GLN A 85 -6.57 1.79 12.81
CA GLN A 85 -6.34 1.00 11.60
C GLN A 85 -6.36 1.88 10.35
N LYS A 86 -7.36 2.74 10.18
CA LYS A 86 -7.46 3.65 9.02
C LYS A 86 -6.33 4.68 8.99
N GLN A 87 -5.87 5.14 10.15
CA GLN A 87 -4.70 6.02 10.26
C GLN A 87 -3.42 5.32 9.80
N MET A 88 -3.23 4.06 10.23
CA MET A 88 -2.08 3.25 9.83
C MET A 88 -2.07 3.02 8.31
N ASP A 89 -3.23 2.67 7.73
CA ASP A 89 -3.38 2.44 6.30
C ASP A 89 -3.07 3.73 5.51
N ALA A 90 -3.62 4.88 5.93
CA ALA A 90 -3.38 6.18 5.29
C ALA A 90 -1.91 6.60 5.35
N LEU A 91 -1.27 6.50 6.53
CA LEU A 91 0.15 6.84 6.68
C LEU A 91 1.05 5.91 5.85
N THR A 92 0.68 4.64 5.71
CA THR A 92 1.39 3.70 4.84
C THR A 92 1.29 4.12 3.38
N GLN A 93 0.08 4.46 2.91
CA GLN A 93 -0.12 4.96 1.54
C GLN A 93 0.65 6.28 1.29
N VAL A 94 0.67 7.18 2.27
CA VAL A 94 1.47 8.43 2.19
C VAL A 94 2.95 8.12 2.02
N MET A 95 3.52 7.21 2.81
CA MET A 95 4.94 6.86 2.66
C MET A 95 5.24 6.23 1.30
N VAL A 96 4.36 5.37 0.78
CA VAL A 96 4.51 4.81 -0.58
C VAL A 96 4.51 5.93 -1.61
N ARG A 97 3.57 6.87 -1.52
CA ARG A 97 3.46 8.02 -2.43
C ARG A 97 4.68 8.94 -2.35
N MET A 98 5.20 9.18 -1.15
CA MET A 98 6.43 9.97 -0.94
C MET A 98 7.64 9.28 -1.54
N LYS A 99 7.73 7.95 -1.43
CA LYS A 99 8.81 7.16 -2.03
C LYS A 99 8.80 7.26 -3.56
N GLU A 100 7.61 7.16 -4.17
CA GLU A 100 7.45 7.36 -5.62
C GLU A 100 7.89 8.75 -6.09
N GLN A 101 7.75 9.76 -5.24
CA GLN A 101 8.19 11.15 -5.50
C GLN A 101 9.66 11.40 -5.16
N GLY A 102 10.40 10.39 -4.68
CA GLY A 102 11.80 10.54 -4.27
C GLY A 102 12.00 11.28 -2.95
N LEU A 103 10.97 11.35 -2.10
CA LEU A 103 10.98 12.07 -0.82
C LEU A 103 11.32 11.17 0.39
N GLU A 104 11.84 9.96 0.15
CA GLU A 104 12.12 8.96 1.20
C GLU A 104 13.13 9.43 2.26
N GLU A 105 14.10 10.27 1.87
CA GLU A 105 15.13 10.80 2.78
C GLU A 105 14.73 12.13 3.45
N SER A 106 13.55 12.66 3.13
CA SER A 106 13.08 13.93 3.69
C SER A 106 12.80 13.82 5.20
N ASP A 107 13.00 14.92 5.93
CA ASP A 107 12.67 14.96 7.35
C ASP A 107 11.16 14.76 7.59
N THR A 108 10.32 15.24 6.67
CA THR A 108 8.89 14.95 6.62
C THR A 108 8.61 13.45 6.60
N HIS A 109 9.32 12.68 5.78
CA HIS A 109 9.13 11.23 5.69
C HIS A 109 9.52 10.54 7.01
N LYS A 110 10.58 11.01 7.68
CA LYS A 110 10.99 10.50 8.99
C LYS A 110 9.91 10.76 10.05
N GLU A 111 9.35 11.97 10.11
CA GLU A 111 8.28 12.29 11.05
C GLU A 111 7.00 11.48 10.80
N ILE A 112 6.62 11.29 9.54
CA ILE A 112 5.51 10.42 9.14
C ILE A 112 5.77 8.97 9.55
N ARG A 113 7.00 8.49 9.40
CA ARG A 113 7.40 7.14 9.87
C ARG A 113 7.26 7.01 11.39
N VAL A 114 7.68 8.01 12.16
CA VAL A 114 7.53 8.00 13.63
C VAL A 114 6.04 7.99 14.01
N ALA A 115 5.22 8.80 13.33
CA ALA A 115 3.77 8.78 13.52
C ALA A 115 3.17 7.41 13.20
N LEU A 116 3.59 6.77 12.10
CA LEU A 116 3.13 5.44 11.71
C LEU A 116 3.48 4.38 12.76
N VAL A 117 4.71 4.39 13.29
CA VAL A 117 5.12 3.47 14.36
C VAL A 117 4.22 3.65 15.59
N SER A 118 3.99 4.91 16.01
CA SER A 118 3.12 5.20 17.16
C SER A 118 1.68 4.70 16.96
N VAL A 119 1.08 4.97 15.79
CA VAL A 119 -0.26 4.48 15.44
C VAL A 119 -0.29 2.95 15.40
N SER A 120 0.74 2.32 14.84
CA SER A 120 0.84 0.86 14.78
C SER A 120 0.90 0.23 16.16
N SER A 121 1.69 0.80 17.08
CA SER A 121 1.76 0.34 18.48
C SER A 121 0.40 0.48 19.18
N ALA A 122 -0.29 1.60 18.98
CA ALA A 122 -1.64 1.79 19.53
C ALA A 122 -2.63 0.78 18.96
N ASN A 123 -2.56 0.47 17.66
CA ASN A 123 -3.42 -0.52 17.02
C ASN A 123 -3.16 -1.92 17.57
N MET A 124 -1.89 -2.28 17.77
CA MET A 124 -1.51 -3.56 18.37
C MET A 124 -2.02 -3.68 19.81
N PHE A 125 -1.84 -2.63 20.64
CA PHE A 125 -2.36 -2.62 22.00
C PHE A 125 -3.87 -2.84 22.06
N VAL A 126 -4.63 -2.16 21.20
CA VAL A 126 -6.09 -2.34 21.11
C VAL A 126 -6.44 -3.78 20.71
N LYS A 127 -5.71 -4.38 19.76
CA LYS A 127 -5.94 -5.76 19.34
C LYS A 127 -5.65 -6.77 20.45
N GLU A 128 -4.53 -6.62 21.16
CA GLU A 128 -4.18 -7.49 22.29
C GLU A 128 -5.20 -7.39 23.41
N PHE A 129 -5.61 -6.16 23.79
CA PHE A 129 -6.64 -5.95 24.79
C PHE A 129 -7.98 -6.61 24.40
N MET A 130 -8.40 -6.46 23.13
CA MET A 130 -9.60 -7.13 22.64
C MET A 130 -9.46 -8.64 22.66
N GLN A 131 -8.28 -9.20 22.38
CA GLN A 131 -8.07 -10.64 22.53
C GLN A 131 -8.16 -11.08 23.99
N GLU A 132 -7.59 -10.33 24.94
CA GLU A 132 -7.65 -10.66 26.36
C GLU A 132 -9.07 -10.62 26.93
N VAL A 133 -9.86 -9.60 26.58
CA VAL A 133 -11.24 -9.44 27.08
C VAL A 133 -12.20 -10.47 26.49
N PHE A 134 -11.99 -10.87 25.23
CA PHE A 134 -12.92 -11.74 24.50
C PHE A 134 -12.44 -13.18 24.32
N LYS A 135 -11.20 -13.52 24.71
CA LYS A 135 -10.81 -14.93 24.87
C LYS A 135 -11.37 -15.41 26.21
N PRO A 136 -12.34 -16.34 26.24
CA PRO A 136 -12.66 -17.04 27.48
C PRO A 136 -11.35 -17.66 27.98
N SER A 137 -11.06 -17.52 29.28
CA SER A 137 -9.89 -18.16 29.88
C SER A 137 -9.94 -19.65 29.54
N GLU A 138 -8.81 -20.26 29.15
CA GLU A 138 -8.72 -21.71 28.90
C GLU A 138 -9.19 -22.55 30.11
N ASP A 139 -9.33 -21.93 31.29
CA ASP A 139 -9.91 -22.49 32.51
C ASP A 139 -11.45 -22.62 32.52
N GLU A 140 -12.19 -21.96 31.61
CA GLU A 140 -13.65 -22.08 31.56
C GLU A 140 -14.13 -23.39 30.91
N ASP A 141 -13.38 -23.95 29.95
CA ASP A 141 -13.61 -25.30 29.42
C ASP A 141 -13.27 -26.39 30.46
N SER A 142 -12.51 -26.06 31.51
CA SER A 142 -12.23 -26.96 32.63
C SER A 142 -13.35 -26.99 33.69
N ARG A 143 -14.37 -26.14 33.58
CA ARG A 143 -15.51 -26.11 34.54
C ARG A 143 -16.45 -27.30 34.41
N GLU A 144 -16.37 -28.06 33.33
CA GLU A 144 -17.21 -29.25 33.12
C GLU A 144 -16.83 -30.43 34.05
N ASN A 145 -15.68 -30.37 34.72
CA ASN A 145 -15.22 -31.39 35.67
C ASN A 145 -15.06 -30.89 37.13
N ILE A 146 -15.57 -29.71 37.47
CA ILE A 146 -15.54 -29.24 38.86
C ILE A 146 -16.68 -29.91 39.65
N SER A 147 -16.35 -30.92 40.44
CA SER A 147 -17.26 -31.42 41.48
C SER A 147 -17.42 -30.33 42.55
N TRP A 148 -18.61 -29.75 42.66
CA TRP A 148 -19.02 -28.84 43.74
C TRP A 148 -19.24 -29.58 45.06
#